data_AF-A0A7X6YCB7-F1
#
_entry.id   AF-A0A7X6YCB7-F1
#
_cell.length_a   1.000
_cell.length_b   1.000
_cell.length_c   1.000
_cell.angle_alpha   90.00
_cell.angle_beta   90.00
_cell.angle_gamma   90.00
#
_symmetry.space_group_name_H-M   'P 1'
#
loop_
_entity.id
_entity.type
_entity.pdbx_description
1 polymer ?
#
loop_
_entity_poly.entity_id
_entity_poly.type
_entity_poly.pdbx_seq_one_letter_code
_entity_poly.pdbx_strand_id
1 'polypeptide(L)'
;RIAAHAGDVARGLPGARDRDDAMSRARVAFDWNRQFELALDGPRARARWEQTRNETGAAHDDDHCSMCGKAFCAIRTSKRIREGRNAEVGAP
;
A
#
# COMPACT_ATOMS: atom_id res chain seq x y z
N ARG A 1 18.29 -10.39 -0.20
CA ARG A 1 17.92 -9.09 0.43
C ARG A 1 16.66 -9.22 1.29
N ILE A 2 15.53 -9.74 0.77
CA ILE A 2 14.31 -9.95 1.59
C ILE A 2 14.57 -10.86 2.79
N ALA A 3 15.17 -12.04 2.58
CA ALA A 3 15.41 -13.00 3.67
C ALA A 3 16.32 -12.45 4.79
N ALA A 4 17.36 -11.69 4.44
CA ALA A 4 18.24 -11.05 5.42
C ALA A 4 17.48 -10.02 6.27
N HIS A 5 16.75 -9.11 5.63
CA HIS A 5 15.90 -8.12 6.29
C HIS A 5 14.89 -8.76 7.25
N ALA A 6 14.23 -9.84 6.83
CA ALA A 6 13.30 -10.57 7.67
C ALA A 6 13.99 -11.14 8.93
N GLY A 7 15.23 -11.64 8.80
CA GLY A 7 16.04 -12.08 9.93
C GLY A 7 16.41 -10.92 10.87
N ASP A 8 16.76 -9.76 10.32
CA ASP A 8 17.09 -8.56 11.11
C ASP A 8 15.89 -8.08 11.92
N VAL A 9 14.70 -8.05 11.32
CA VAL A 9 13.44 -7.72 12.00
C VAL A 9 13.10 -8.74 13.09
N ALA A 10 13.22 -10.05 12.80
CA ALA A 10 12.91 -11.11 13.76
C ALA A 10 13.83 -11.09 14.98
N ARG A 11 15.09 -10.67 14.80
CA ARG A 11 16.06 -10.49 15.88
C ARG A 11 15.87 -9.19 16.67
N GLY A 12 14.95 -8.33 16.25
CA GLY A 12 14.69 -7.04 16.88
C GLY A 12 15.87 -6.07 16.78
N LEU A 13 16.64 -6.13 15.68
CA LEU A 13 17.76 -5.20 15.50
C LEU A 13 17.23 -3.75 15.45
N PRO A 14 17.89 -2.80 16.14
CA PRO A 14 17.47 -1.40 16.12
C PRO A 14 17.35 -0.86 14.69
N GLY A 15 16.22 -0.23 14.38
CA GLY A 15 15.92 0.37 13.07
C GLY A 15 15.56 -0.61 11.96
N ALA A 16 15.65 -1.93 12.16
CA ALA A 16 15.34 -2.92 11.12
C ALA A 16 13.90 -2.82 10.61
N ARG A 17 12.96 -2.41 11.48
CA ARG A 17 11.53 -2.28 11.16
C ARG A 17 11.14 -0.91 10.60
N ASP A 18 12.00 0.10 10.69
CA ASP A 18 11.65 1.49 10.37
C ASP A 18 11.18 1.64 8.93
N ARG A 19 11.82 0.91 8.01
CA ARG A 19 11.44 0.87 6.59
C ARG A 19 10.07 0.24 6.39
N ASP A 20 9.76 -0.86 7.07
CA ASP A 20 8.47 -1.54 6.98
C ASP A 20 7.34 -0.68 7.54
N ASP A 21 7.60 -0.02 8.66
CA ASP A 21 6.64 0.87 9.30
C ASP A 21 6.40 2.12 8.42
N ALA A 22 7.45 2.68 7.81
CA ALA A 22 7.31 3.77 6.84
C ALA A 22 6.53 3.33 5.60
N MET A 23 6.78 2.13 5.08
CA MET A 23 6.04 1.59 3.93
C MET A 23 4.57 1.34 4.29
N SER A 24 4.30 0.85 5.49
CA SER A 24 2.95 0.60 6.00
C SER A 24 2.16 1.91 6.13
N ARG A 25 2.80 2.98 6.62
CA ARG A 25 2.21 4.32 6.66
C ARG A 25 1.90 4.85 5.25
N ALA A 26 2.82 4.71 4.29
CA ALA A 26 2.59 5.12 2.90
C ALA A 26 1.41 4.38 2.26
N ARG A 27 1.29 3.06 2.50
CA ARG A 27 0.16 2.23 2.04
C ARG A 27 -1.19 2.71 2.58
N VAL A 28 -1.26 3.07 3.86
CA VAL A 28 -2.50 3.59 4.47
C VAL A 28 -2.84 4.99 3.96
N ALA A 29 -1.83 5.79 3.62
CA ALA A 29 -2.00 7.12 3.05
C ALA A 29 -2.33 7.10 1.54
N PHE A 30 -2.24 5.95 0.88
CA PHE A 30 -2.27 5.81 -0.59
C PHE A 30 -1.19 6.66 -1.29
N ASP A 31 -0.06 6.88 -0.62
CA ASP A 31 1.11 7.55 -1.21
C ASP A 31 1.93 6.53 -2.01
N TRP A 32 1.50 6.31 -3.27
CA TRP A 32 2.10 5.36 -4.19
C TRP A 32 3.58 5.67 -4.45
N ASN A 33 3.91 6.95 -4.64
CA ASN A 33 5.28 7.37 -4.92
C ASN A 33 6.20 7.04 -3.74
N ARG A 34 5.80 7.39 -2.52
CA ARG A 34 6.57 7.04 -1.32
C ARG A 34 6.67 5.54 -1.12
N GLN A 35 5.61 4.79 -1.42
CA GLN A 35 5.64 3.33 -1.35
C GLN A 35 6.67 2.73 -2.32
N PHE A 36 6.79 3.27 -3.54
CA PHE A 36 7.78 2.83 -4.53
C PHE A 36 9.21 3.20 -4.12
N GLU A 37 9.44 4.40 -3.59
CA GLU A 37 10.74 4.80 -3.04
C GLU A 37 11.22 3.87 -1.92
N LEU A 38 10.28 3.43 -1.06
CA LEU A 38 10.56 2.54 0.05
C LEU A 38 10.67 1.07 -0.38
N ALA A 39 10.23 0.69 -1.58
CA ALA A 39 10.26 -0.69 -2.05
C ALA A 39 11.68 -1.18 -2.29
N LEU A 40 11.91 -2.49 -2.13
CA LEU A 40 13.22 -3.10 -2.41
C LEU A 40 13.63 -2.92 -3.88
N ASP A 41 12.63 -2.90 -4.74
CA ASP A 41 12.73 -2.62 -6.17
C ASP A 41 11.56 -1.70 -6.57
N GLY A 42 11.78 -0.39 -6.38
CA GLY A 42 10.81 0.66 -6.70
C GLY A 42 10.38 0.68 -8.17
N PRO A 43 11.31 0.65 -9.15
CA PRO A 43 10.96 0.65 -10.57
C PRO A 43 10.04 -0.53 -10.95
N ARG A 44 10.35 -1.75 -10.49
CA ARG A 44 9.49 -2.91 -10.75
C ARG A 44 8.12 -2.81 -10.08
N ALA A 45 8.07 -2.28 -8.86
CA ALA A 45 6.81 -2.07 -8.14
C ALA A 45 5.91 -1.05 -8.87
N ARG A 46 6.51 0.06 -9.33
CA ARG A 46 5.83 1.08 -10.13
C ARG A 46 5.29 0.51 -11.44
N ALA A 47 6.13 -0.19 -12.21
CA ALA A 47 5.73 -0.75 -13.51
C ALA A 47 4.53 -1.71 -13.38
N ARG A 48 4.51 -2.57 -12.34
CA ARG A 48 3.37 -3.45 -12.07
C ARG A 48 2.11 -2.68 -11.71
N TRP A 49 2.24 -1.64 -10.89
CA TRP A 49 1.10 -0.81 -10.51
C TRP A 49 0.53 -0.08 -11.74
N GLU A 50 1.38 0.56 -12.55
CA GLU A 50 1.00 1.24 -13.80
C GLU A 50 0.31 0.29 -14.78
N GLN A 51 0.87 -0.92 -14.98
CA GLN A 51 0.25 -1.94 -15.81
C GLN A 51 -1.20 -2.22 -15.37
N THR A 52 -1.42 -2.48 -14.09
CA THR A 52 -2.78 -2.80 -13.61
C THR A 52 -3.74 -1.61 -13.66
N ARG A 53 -3.24 -0.36 -13.55
CA ARG A 53 -4.06 0.85 -13.74
C ARG A 53 -4.50 0.97 -15.19
N ASN A 54 -3.59 0.76 -16.13
CA ASN A 54 -3.90 0.79 -17.56
C ASN A 54 -4.93 -0.29 -17.94
N GLU A 55 -4.82 -1.49 -17.37
CA GLU A 55 -5.75 -2.60 -17.62
C GLU A 55 -7.15 -2.35 -17.01
N THR A 56 -7.24 -1.65 -15.88
CA THR A 56 -8.51 -1.41 -15.15
C THR A 56 -9.15 -0.06 -15.44
N GLY A 57 -8.44 0.86 -16.10
CA GLY A 57 -8.87 2.25 -16.29
C GLY A 57 -8.91 3.09 -15.00
N ALA A 58 -8.30 2.59 -13.91
CA ALA A 58 -8.28 3.27 -12.62
C ALA A 58 -7.29 4.44 -12.62
N ALA A 59 -7.60 5.51 -11.91
CA ALA A 59 -6.78 6.72 -11.87
C ALA A 59 -5.52 6.53 -11.02
N HIS A 60 -4.48 7.32 -11.30
CA HIS A 60 -3.22 7.26 -10.57
C HIS A 60 -3.31 7.80 -9.13
N ASP A 61 -4.29 8.63 -8.84
CA ASP A 61 -4.59 9.23 -7.53
C ASP A 61 -5.66 8.47 -6.73
N ASP A 62 -6.06 7.28 -7.19
CA ASP A 62 -7.09 6.47 -6.54
C ASP A 62 -6.71 5.94 -5.14
N ASP A 63 -7.73 5.87 -4.28
CA ASP A 63 -7.68 5.37 -2.90
C ASP A 63 -7.88 3.85 -2.76
N HIS A 64 -7.45 3.09 -3.75
CA HIS A 64 -7.51 1.62 -3.79
C HIS A 64 -6.46 1.06 -4.77
N CYS A 65 -6.10 -0.22 -4.66
CA CYS A 65 -5.31 -0.92 -5.69
C CYS A 65 -6.21 -1.77 -6.60
N SER A 66 -5.62 -2.43 -7.61
CA SER A 66 -6.31 -3.34 -8.53
C SER A 66 -6.82 -4.65 -7.92
N MET A 67 -6.46 -4.98 -6.67
CA MET A 67 -6.83 -6.28 -6.08
C MET A 67 -8.29 -6.34 -5.61
N CYS A 68 -8.72 -5.37 -4.78
CA CYS A 68 -10.08 -5.36 -4.22
C CYS A 68 -11.01 -4.41 -4.97
N GLY A 69 -10.47 -3.55 -5.84
CA GLY A 69 -11.23 -2.50 -6.51
C GLY A 69 -11.71 -1.40 -5.56
N LYS A 70 -12.34 -0.38 -6.15
CA LYS A 70 -12.84 0.79 -5.43
C LYS A 70 -13.81 0.36 -4.33
N ALA A 71 -14.87 -0.39 -4.67
CA ALA A 71 -15.96 -0.72 -3.76
C ALA A 71 -15.57 -1.53 -2.50
N PHE A 72 -14.47 -2.31 -2.54
CA PHE A 72 -14.10 -3.27 -1.49
C PHE A 72 -12.70 -3.06 -0.90
N CYS A 73 -12.06 -1.91 -1.11
CA CYS A 73 -10.73 -1.67 -0.54
C CYS A 73 -10.75 -1.64 1.00
N ALA A 74 -10.16 -2.67 1.63
CA ALA A 74 -10.11 -2.82 3.08
C ALA A 74 -9.39 -1.66 3.80
N ILE A 75 -8.32 -1.12 3.21
CA ILE A 75 -7.57 0.00 3.79
C ILE A 75 -8.44 1.26 3.84
N ARG A 76 -9.13 1.57 2.74
CA ARG A 76 -10.03 2.71 2.65
C ARG A 76 -11.19 2.60 3.62
N THR A 77 -11.82 1.43 3.69
CA THR A 77 -12.91 1.15 4.63
C THR A 77 -12.44 1.33 6.07
N SER A 78 -11.28 0.77 6.42
CA SER A 78 -10.69 0.92 7.75
C SER A 78 -10.40 2.39 8.10
N LYS A 79 -9.89 3.17 7.13
CA LYS A 79 -9.64 4.60 7.29
C LYS A 79 -10.94 5.38 7.56
N ARG A 80 -11.99 5.11 6.77
CA ARG A 80 -13.33 5.73 6.96
C ARG A 80 -13.88 5.46 8.35
N ILE A 81 -13.82 4.21 8.82
CA ILE A 81 -14.27 3.83 10.17
C ILE A 81 -13.51 4.61 11.25
N ARG A 82 -12.18 4.69 11.14
CA ARG A 82 -11.35 5.46 12.11
C ARG A 82 -11.68 6.95 12.12
N GLU A 83 -12.09 7.49 10.98
CA GLU A 83 -12.48 8.89 10.81
C GLU A 83 -13.97 9.14 11.12
N GLY A 84 -14.68 8.15 11.69
CA GLY A 84 -16.09 8.26 12.06
C GLY A 84 -17.07 8.33 10.89
N ARG A 85 -16.62 8.01 9.67
CA ARG A 85 -17.47 7.97 8.47
C ARG A 85 -18.08 6.58 8.27
N ASN A 86 -19.20 6.53 7.57
CA ASN A 86 -19.88 5.28 7.25
C ASN A 86 -18.97 4.33 6.43
N ALA A 87 -18.99 3.05 6.79
CA ALA A 87 -18.25 1.97 6.14
C ALA A 87 -19.04 1.41 4.96
N GLU A 88 -19.40 2.26 4.00
CA GLU A 88 -20.13 1.81 2.80
C GLU A 88 -19.22 0.93 1.94
N VAL A 89 -19.37 -0.38 2.13
CA VAL A 89 -18.73 -1.45 1.34
C VAL A 89 -19.70 -1.85 0.24
N GLY A 90 -19.22 -1.94 -1.00
CA GLY A 90 -20.05 -2.37 -2.14
C GLY A 90 -20.88 -1.27 -2.80
N ALA A 91 -20.72 -0.01 -2.40
CA ALA A 91 -21.28 1.11 -3.16
C ALA A 91 -20.55 1.22 -4.53
N PRO A 92 -21.27 1.43 -5.64
CA PRO A 92 -20.73 1.44 -7.00
C PRO A 92 -19.63 2.50 -7.20
#